data_AF-A0AAV0W2H3-F1
#
_entry.id   AF-A0AAV0W2H3-F1
#
_cell.length_a   1.000
_cell.length_b   1.000
_cell.length_c   1.000
_cell.angle_alpha   90.00
_cell.angle_beta   90.00
_cell.angle_gamma   90.00
#
_symmetry.space_group_name_H-M   'P 1'
#
loop_
_entity.id
_entity.type
_entity.pdbx_description
1 polymer ?
#
loop_
_entity_poly.entity_id
_entity_poly.type
_entity_poly.pdbx_seq_one_letter_code
_entity_poly.pdbx_strand_id
1 'polypeptide(L)'
;MCTVYSEHVMNIVTKTVNFIRSHGLKHRQFIEFLNEIESEHKDVLYHNQVRWLSRGKVLKRFFDLRQEIQIFMIEKNKPVEEFENEQWMYDLAFLTDISAHLNELNLKLQKQSKTIFELISDVKSFEIKLQLFKNQILKQNLLHFKTCQEIKQNSLIDVPTNHFVSMLEQLSKEFENRFQDFKSHMTSFRLIENPFLSDENNVHETVQLELIDLKTNNHLKDLYKDITDKNTDLIHFYKTLTDDFPKIKELSMRIFTLFGSTYICEQTFSRMNYVKCSERSRLTDEHLHSLLRIGVTHFTPNIERFVKEKQAQISH
;
A
#
# COMPACT_ATOMS: atom_id res chain seq x y z
N MET A 1 -9.99 -12.08 0.05
CA MET A 1 -9.79 -11.60 1.45
C MET A 1 -10.82 -12.29 2.32
N CYS A 2 -10.46 -12.76 3.50
CA CYS A 2 -11.30 -13.47 4.47
C CYS A 2 -12.61 -12.69 4.80
N THR A 3 -13.61 -12.77 3.91
CA THR A 3 -14.76 -11.87 3.88
C THR A 3 -15.69 -12.10 5.05
N VAL A 4 -15.94 -13.37 5.38
CA VAL A 4 -16.92 -13.76 6.39
C VAL A 4 -16.54 -13.28 7.80
N TYR A 5 -15.25 -13.34 8.17
CA TYR A 5 -14.78 -12.94 9.51
C TYR A 5 -14.44 -11.46 9.62
N SER A 6 -14.07 -10.81 8.52
CA SER A 6 -14.02 -9.35 8.53
C SER A 6 -15.43 -8.76 8.65
N GLU A 7 -16.44 -9.44 8.11
CA GLU A 7 -17.81 -8.93 8.07
C GLU A 7 -18.47 -8.77 9.43
N HIS A 8 -18.32 -9.70 10.40
CA HIS A 8 -19.00 -9.54 11.70
C HIS A 8 -18.50 -8.33 12.47
N VAL A 9 -17.20 -8.10 12.52
CA VAL A 9 -16.61 -6.88 13.14
C VAL A 9 -16.94 -5.65 12.30
N MET A 10 -16.66 -5.67 10.98
CA MET A 10 -16.80 -4.50 10.13
C MET A 10 -18.25 -4.04 10.00
N ASN A 11 -19.23 -4.94 10.07
CA ASN A 11 -20.64 -4.58 10.02
C ASN A 11 -21.03 -3.72 11.24
N ILE A 12 -20.58 -4.08 12.43
CA ILE A 12 -20.86 -3.32 13.65
C ILE A 12 -20.11 -1.99 13.66
N VAL A 13 -18.82 -2.00 13.29
CA VAL A 13 -18.01 -0.77 13.15
C VAL A 13 -18.67 0.19 12.16
N THR A 14 -19.05 -0.30 10.97
CA THR A 14 -19.63 0.52 9.91
C THR A 14 -21.01 1.04 10.32
N LYS A 15 -21.88 0.20 10.91
CA LYS A 15 -23.20 0.63 11.39
C LYS A 15 -23.08 1.72 12.46
N THR A 16 -22.18 1.54 13.41
CA THR A 16 -21.96 2.49 14.52
C THR A 16 -21.39 3.82 14.02
N VAL A 17 -20.33 3.77 13.22
CA VAL A 17 -19.73 4.98 12.60
C VAL A 17 -20.75 5.71 11.73
N ASN A 18 -21.53 4.99 10.93
CA ASN A 18 -22.58 5.59 10.10
C ASN A 18 -23.69 6.20 10.95
N PHE A 19 -24.07 5.60 12.08
CA PHE A 19 -25.06 6.20 12.98
C PHE A 19 -24.59 7.54 13.54
N ILE A 20 -23.33 7.62 13.98
CA ILE A 20 -22.71 8.84 14.49
C ILE A 20 -22.61 9.90 13.39
N ARG A 21 -22.18 9.52 12.18
CA ARG A 21 -21.84 10.47 11.11
C ARG A 21 -22.95 10.80 10.12
N SER A 22 -24.01 9.99 10.03
CA SER A 22 -25.09 10.19 9.05
C SER A 22 -25.95 11.43 9.32
N HIS A 23 -25.99 11.93 10.55
CA HIS A 23 -26.79 13.08 10.93
C HIS A 23 -25.89 14.18 11.47
N GLY A 24 -25.87 15.35 10.82
CA GLY A 24 -24.97 16.46 11.18
C GLY A 24 -25.16 17.01 12.60
N LEU A 25 -26.32 16.78 13.24
CA LEU A 25 -26.50 17.08 14.67
C LEU A 25 -25.75 16.06 15.54
N LYS A 26 -25.89 14.75 15.27
CA LYS A 26 -25.24 13.69 16.05
C LYS A 26 -23.72 13.76 15.94
N HIS A 27 -23.22 14.07 14.74
CA HIS A 27 -21.78 14.23 14.53
C HIS A 27 -21.21 15.41 15.32
N ARG A 28 -21.88 16.56 15.31
CA ARG A 28 -21.48 17.72 16.12
C ARG A 28 -21.53 17.43 17.62
N GLN A 29 -22.61 16.78 18.09
CA GLN A 29 -22.73 16.36 19.49
C GLN A 29 -21.60 15.41 19.91
N PHE A 30 -21.21 14.48 19.03
CA PHE A 30 -20.10 13.58 19.32
C PHE A 30 -18.74 14.31 19.36
N ILE A 31 -18.50 15.26 18.45
CA ILE A 31 -17.29 16.10 18.48
C ILE A 31 -17.24 16.94 19.76
N GLU A 32 -18.35 17.57 20.15
CA GLU A 32 -18.45 18.35 21.39
C GLU A 32 -18.13 17.45 22.60
N PHE A 33 -18.74 16.28 22.68
CA PHE A 33 -18.45 15.28 23.71
C PHE A 33 -16.96 14.90 23.78
N LEU A 34 -16.33 14.59 22.64
CA LEU A 34 -14.90 14.26 22.58
C LEU A 34 -13.99 15.42 23.03
N ASN A 35 -14.43 16.67 22.83
CA ASN A 35 -13.70 17.84 23.30
C ASN A 35 -13.85 18.02 24.81
N GLU A 36 -15.05 17.80 25.37
CA GLU A 36 -15.33 17.93 26.79
C GLU A 36 -14.53 16.94 27.64
N ILE A 37 -14.34 15.70 27.15
CA ILE A 37 -13.56 14.66 27.85
C ILE A 37 -12.07 14.68 27.49
N GLU A 38 -11.61 15.68 26.75
CA GLU A 38 -10.23 15.84 26.28
C GLU A 38 -9.65 14.60 25.56
N SER A 39 -10.49 13.85 24.82
CA SER A 39 -10.04 12.62 24.14
C SER A 39 -8.87 12.90 23.18
N GLU A 40 -7.95 11.94 23.08
CA GLU A 40 -6.77 11.99 22.19
C GLU A 40 -7.21 12.21 20.74
N HIS A 41 -8.34 11.60 20.36
CA HIS A 41 -8.91 11.71 19.04
C HIS A 41 -10.12 12.65 19.04
N LYS A 42 -10.12 13.64 18.15
CA LYS A 42 -11.19 14.66 18.09
C LYS A 42 -12.38 14.34 17.18
N ASP A 43 -12.35 13.22 16.47
CA ASP A 43 -13.45 12.74 15.62
C ASP A 43 -13.28 11.23 15.28
N VAL A 44 -14.38 10.57 14.90
CA VAL A 44 -14.40 9.27 14.20
C VAL A 44 -14.27 9.49 12.70
N LEU A 45 -13.57 8.62 11.95
CA LEU A 45 -13.44 8.78 10.49
C LEU A 45 -14.70 8.27 9.75
N TYR A 46 -15.18 8.99 8.73
CA TYR A 46 -16.27 8.47 7.87
C TYR A 46 -15.79 7.26 7.06
N HIS A 47 -16.59 6.20 7.07
CA HIS A 47 -16.39 5.11 6.12
C HIS A 47 -16.95 5.54 4.77
N ASN A 48 -16.06 5.84 3.82
CA ASN A 48 -16.40 5.73 2.41
C ASN A 48 -15.88 4.38 1.89
N GLN A 49 -16.67 3.67 1.10
CA GLN A 49 -16.30 2.36 0.54
C GLN A 49 -15.09 2.42 -0.41
N VAL A 50 -14.47 3.59 -0.58
CA VAL A 50 -13.63 3.90 -1.75
C VAL A 50 -12.14 3.61 -1.54
N ARG A 51 -11.61 3.41 -0.32
CA ARG A 51 -10.20 3.04 -0.15
C ARG A 51 -9.97 2.15 1.06
N TRP A 52 -9.36 1.00 0.88
CA TRP A 52 -9.06 0.08 1.99
C TRP A 52 -8.15 0.69 3.08
N LEU A 53 -7.26 1.63 2.73
CA LEU A 53 -6.46 2.40 3.68
C LEU A 53 -7.33 3.21 4.66
N SER A 54 -8.53 3.63 4.23
CA SER A 54 -9.49 4.28 5.13
C SER A 54 -10.09 3.29 6.11
N ARG A 55 -10.31 2.02 5.71
CA ARG A 55 -10.87 0.98 6.59
C ARG A 55 -9.96 0.66 7.77
N GLY A 56 -8.65 0.46 7.54
CA GLY A 56 -7.73 0.21 8.65
C GLY A 56 -7.59 1.40 9.60
N LYS A 57 -7.64 2.64 9.08
CA LYS A 57 -7.66 3.85 9.91
C LYS A 57 -8.96 3.99 10.70
N VAL A 58 -10.10 3.66 10.10
CA VAL A 58 -11.41 3.63 10.77
C VAL A 58 -11.41 2.61 11.91
N LEU A 59 -10.90 1.39 11.67
CA LEU A 59 -10.79 0.36 12.71
C LEU A 59 -9.94 0.84 13.89
N LYS A 60 -8.75 1.38 13.63
CA LYS A 60 -7.88 1.90 14.70
C LYS A 60 -8.56 3.01 15.49
N ARG A 61 -9.17 3.98 14.81
CA ARG A 61 -9.90 5.08 15.45
C ARG A 61 -11.09 4.58 16.28
N PHE A 62 -11.82 3.60 15.77
CA PHE A 62 -12.96 2.99 16.45
C PHE A 62 -12.52 2.22 17.70
N PHE A 63 -11.42 1.47 17.61
CA PHE A 63 -10.84 0.77 18.76
C PHE A 63 -10.34 1.74 19.84
N ASP A 64 -9.68 2.83 19.43
CA ASP A 64 -9.15 3.83 20.37
C ASP A 64 -10.29 4.57 21.09
N LEU A 65 -11.37 4.91 20.37
CA LEU A 65 -12.54 5.62 20.90
C LEU A 65 -13.63 4.69 21.46
N ARG A 66 -13.35 3.40 21.67
CA ARG A 66 -14.40 2.40 21.98
C ARG A 66 -15.20 2.74 23.24
N GLN A 67 -14.55 3.30 24.28
CA GLN A 67 -15.21 3.65 25.53
C GLN A 67 -16.13 4.86 25.33
N GLU A 68 -15.64 5.89 24.66
CA GLU A 68 -16.38 7.09 24.28
C GLU A 68 -17.57 6.76 23.38
N ILE A 69 -17.35 5.89 22.40
CA ILE A 69 -18.41 5.40 21.50
C ILE A 69 -19.48 4.68 22.31
N GLN A 70 -19.11 3.80 23.25
CA GLN A 70 -20.09 3.09 24.06
C GLN A 70 -20.95 4.05 24.89
N ILE A 71 -20.33 5.00 25.58
CA ILE A 71 -21.03 6.02 26.39
C ILE A 71 -22.02 6.80 25.52
N PHE A 72 -21.54 7.36 24.41
CA PHE A 72 -22.39 8.12 23.50
C PHE A 72 -23.55 7.28 22.93
N MET A 73 -23.29 6.03 22.58
CA MET A 73 -24.30 5.14 22.00
C MET A 73 -25.37 4.75 23.02
N ILE A 74 -25.02 4.56 24.30
CA ILE A 74 -25.97 4.38 25.41
C ILE A 74 -26.85 5.62 25.57
N GLU A 75 -26.28 6.83 25.57
CA GLU A 75 -27.06 8.08 25.67
C GLU A 75 -28.05 8.26 24.52
N LYS A 76 -27.73 7.72 23.33
CA LYS A 76 -28.63 7.72 22.17
C LYS A 76 -29.60 6.52 22.13
N ASN A 77 -29.71 5.77 23.23
CA ASN A 77 -30.56 4.58 23.36
C ASN A 77 -30.26 3.50 22.30
N LYS A 78 -28.98 3.32 21.95
CA LYS A 78 -28.51 2.29 21.01
C LYS A 78 -27.17 1.69 21.46
N PRO A 79 -27.12 0.98 22.59
CA PRO A 79 -25.87 0.39 23.07
C PRO A 79 -25.22 -0.52 22.01
N VAL A 80 -23.89 -0.56 22.00
CA VAL A 80 -23.13 -1.50 21.17
C VAL A 80 -22.84 -2.73 22.05
N GLU A 81 -23.74 -3.71 22.01
CA GLU A 81 -23.69 -4.91 22.86
C GLU A 81 -22.37 -5.69 22.68
N GLU A 82 -21.78 -5.62 21.49
CA GLU A 82 -20.55 -6.34 21.17
C GLU A 82 -19.33 -5.87 21.99
N PHE A 83 -19.35 -4.67 22.56
CA PHE A 83 -18.27 -4.21 23.45
C PHE A 83 -18.23 -4.96 24.79
N GLU A 84 -19.33 -5.61 25.20
CA GLU A 84 -19.37 -6.47 26.39
C GLU A 84 -18.89 -7.90 26.08
N ASN A 85 -18.76 -8.25 24.80
CA ASN A 85 -18.31 -9.57 24.38
C ASN A 85 -16.78 -9.60 24.23
N GLU A 86 -16.10 -10.24 25.18
CA GLU A 86 -14.63 -10.34 25.18
C GLU A 86 -14.06 -10.98 23.90
N GLN A 87 -14.74 -11.99 23.33
CA GLN A 87 -14.32 -12.64 22.08
C GLN A 87 -14.39 -11.65 20.91
N TRP A 88 -15.47 -10.88 20.82
CA TRP A 88 -15.62 -9.88 19.78
C TRP A 88 -14.58 -8.76 19.91
N MET A 89 -14.25 -8.37 21.15
CA MET A 89 -13.20 -7.38 21.43
C MET A 89 -11.81 -7.86 20.97
N TYR A 90 -11.50 -9.15 21.15
CA TYR A 90 -10.30 -9.75 20.57
C TYR A 90 -10.32 -9.72 19.04
N ASP A 91 -11.44 -10.04 18.41
CA ASP A 91 -11.56 -10.01 16.94
C ASP A 91 -11.37 -8.59 16.40
N LEU A 92 -11.96 -7.57 17.06
CA LEU A 92 -11.76 -6.15 16.72
C LEU A 92 -10.30 -5.74 16.84
N ALA A 93 -9.65 -6.10 17.95
CA ALA A 93 -8.24 -5.81 18.18
C ALA A 93 -7.36 -6.48 17.11
N PHE A 94 -7.53 -7.79 16.90
CA PHE A 94 -6.75 -8.52 15.90
C PHE A 94 -6.92 -7.94 14.50
N LEU A 95 -8.16 -7.63 14.11
CA LEU A 95 -8.45 -7.02 12.81
C LEU A 95 -7.80 -5.63 12.69
N THR A 96 -7.74 -4.86 13.78
CA THR A 96 -7.09 -3.56 13.83
C THR A 96 -5.58 -3.69 13.62
N ASP A 97 -4.92 -4.59 14.34
CA ASP A 97 -3.47 -4.82 14.23
C ASP A 97 -3.08 -5.38 12.85
N ILE A 98 -3.76 -6.39 12.33
CA ILE A 98 -3.44 -6.95 11.01
C ILE A 98 -3.70 -5.94 9.88
N SER A 99 -4.74 -5.11 10.02
CA SER A 99 -5.01 -4.02 9.08
C SER A 99 -3.92 -2.94 9.11
N ALA A 100 -3.32 -2.68 10.28
CA ALA A 100 -2.19 -1.77 10.38
C ALA A 100 -0.97 -2.30 9.63
N HIS A 101 -0.62 -3.59 9.81
CA HIS A 101 0.46 -4.25 9.08
C HIS A 101 0.23 -4.24 7.56
N LEU A 102 -0.99 -4.51 7.11
CA LEU A 102 -1.37 -4.43 5.70
C LEU A 102 -1.25 -3.01 5.16
N ASN A 103 -1.70 -2.00 5.93
CA ASN A 103 -1.57 -0.59 5.54
C ASN A 103 -0.10 -0.20 5.36
N GLU A 104 0.80 -0.65 6.25
CA GLU A 104 2.24 -0.39 6.10
C GLU A 104 2.79 -0.98 4.81
N LEU A 105 2.46 -2.23 4.48
CA LEU A 105 2.86 -2.85 3.22
C LEU A 105 2.39 -2.01 2.03
N ASN A 106 1.13 -1.58 2.02
CA ASN A 106 0.62 -0.84 0.87
C ASN A 106 1.19 0.55 0.73
N LEU A 107 1.44 1.25 1.84
CA LEU A 107 2.16 2.51 1.79
C LEU A 107 3.56 2.30 1.20
N LYS A 108 4.20 1.15 1.45
CA LYS A 108 5.46 0.79 0.79
C LYS A 108 5.25 0.52 -0.71
N LEU A 109 4.23 -0.22 -1.12
CA LEU A 109 3.97 -0.55 -2.52
C LEU A 109 3.58 0.68 -3.36
N GLN A 110 2.97 1.69 -2.74
CA GLN A 110 2.53 2.93 -3.40
C GLN A 110 3.60 4.03 -3.46
N LYS A 111 4.84 3.79 -3.00
CA LYS A 111 5.91 4.79 -3.09
C LYS A 111 6.32 5.04 -4.55
N GLN A 112 6.67 6.29 -4.85
CA GLN A 112 7.14 6.70 -6.17
C GLN A 112 8.49 6.03 -6.51
N SER A 113 8.71 5.74 -7.80
CA SER A 113 9.99 5.27 -8.36
C SER A 113 10.48 3.91 -7.85
N LYS A 114 9.59 3.05 -7.31
CA LYS A 114 9.96 1.68 -6.99
C LYS A 114 10.08 0.80 -8.22
N THR A 115 11.18 0.07 -8.29
CA THR A 115 11.38 -1.01 -9.24
C THR A 115 10.52 -2.22 -8.90
N ILE A 116 10.28 -3.08 -9.88
CA ILE A 116 9.57 -4.34 -9.65
C ILE A 116 10.27 -5.24 -8.62
N PHE A 117 11.61 -5.18 -8.54
CA PHE A 117 12.41 -5.93 -7.58
C PHE A 117 12.11 -5.53 -6.14
N GLU A 118 12.08 -4.22 -5.87
CA GLU A 118 11.74 -3.68 -4.55
C GLU A 118 10.32 -4.07 -4.13
N LEU A 119 9.37 -4.04 -5.06
CA LEU A 119 7.97 -4.37 -4.78
C LEU A 119 7.79 -5.86 -4.50
N ILE A 120 8.43 -6.74 -5.28
CA ILE A 120 8.44 -8.19 -5.02
C ILE A 120 9.11 -8.47 -3.67
N SER A 121 10.20 -7.77 -3.34
CA SER A 121 10.89 -7.88 -2.06
C SER A 121 9.98 -7.47 -0.89
N ASP A 122 9.24 -6.37 -1.02
CA ASP A 122 8.28 -5.93 0.00
C ASP A 122 7.15 -6.96 0.23
N VAL A 123 6.60 -7.53 -0.85
CA VAL A 123 5.56 -8.57 -0.77
C VAL A 123 6.10 -9.82 -0.08
N LYS A 124 7.26 -10.34 -0.52
CA LYS A 124 7.89 -11.52 0.10
C LYS A 124 8.24 -11.29 1.57
N SER A 125 8.75 -10.10 1.90
CA SER A 125 9.04 -9.72 3.28
C SER A 125 7.77 -9.81 4.13
N PHE A 126 6.63 -9.38 3.58
CA PHE A 126 5.35 -9.47 4.26
C PHE A 126 4.84 -10.92 4.39
N GLU A 127 4.98 -11.76 3.35
CA GLU A 127 4.64 -13.19 3.44
C GLU A 127 5.43 -13.88 4.57
N ILE A 128 6.73 -13.59 4.71
CA ILE A 128 7.55 -14.11 5.80
C ILE A 128 7.07 -13.57 7.16
N LYS A 129 6.68 -12.29 7.24
CA LYS A 129 6.10 -11.72 8.46
C LYS A 129 4.79 -12.40 8.85
N LEU A 130 3.93 -12.77 7.90
CA LEU A 130 2.70 -13.53 8.21
C LEU A 130 3.03 -14.87 8.87
N GLN A 131 4.07 -15.57 8.40
CA GLN A 131 4.55 -16.80 9.05
C GLN A 131 5.09 -16.55 10.46
N LEU A 132 5.84 -15.46 10.65
CA LEU A 132 6.30 -15.04 11.97
C LEU A 132 5.12 -14.74 12.90
N PHE A 133 4.13 -13.97 12.44
CA PHE A 133 2.94 -13.64 13.22
C PHE A 133 2.17 -14.88 13.63
N LYS A 134 1.97 -15.84 12.73
CA LYS A 134 1.35 -17.13 13.06
C LYS A 134 2.10 -17.82 14.21
N ASN A 135 3.42 -17.93 14.10
CA ASN A 135 4.26 -18.57 15.12
C ASN A 135 4.24 -17.83 16.46
N GLN A 136 4.14 -16.50 16.44
CA GLN A 136 4.04 -15.67 17.64
C GLN A 136 2.68 -15.83 18.31
N ILE A 137 1.58 -15.79 17.55
CA ILE A 137 0.23 -16.01 18.07
C ILE A 137 0.11 -17.40 18.70
N LEU A 138 0.65 -18.45 18.08
CA LEU A 138 0.70 -19.81 18.66
C LEU A 138 1.42 -19.86 20.01
N LYS A 139 2.41 -18.99 20.21
CA LYS A 139 3.17 -18.85 21.48
C LYS A 139 2.56 -17.81 22.41
N GLN A 140 1.38 -17.28 22.10
CA GLN A 140 0.73 -16.15 22.79
C GLN A 140 1.61 -14.90 22.91
N ASN A 141 2.57 -14.72 22.01
CA ASN A 141 3.40 -13.53 21.94
C ASN A 141 2.70 -12.45 21.12
N LEU A 142 2.20 -11.42 21.80
CA LEU A 142 1.45 -10.31 21.19
C LEU A 142 2.32 -9.07 20.89
N LEU A 143 3.65 -9.19 20.85
CA LEU A 143 4.56 -8.04 20.66
C LEU A 143 4.24 -7.19 19.41
N HIS A 144 3.78 -7.83 18.32
CA HIS A 144 3.40 -7.16 17.08
C HIS A 144 1.89 -6.92 16.95
N PHE A 145 1.12 -7.22 17.99
CA PHE A 145 -0.33 -7.07 18.07
C PHE A 145 -0.69 -6.22 19.29
N LYS A 146 -0.42 -4.91 19.18
CA LYS A 146 -0.50 -3.97 20.32
C LYS A 146 -1.93 -3.85 20.85
N THR A 147 -2.92 -3.80 19.97
CA THR A 147 -4.32 -3.71 20.42
C THR A 147 -4.78 -5.03 21.06
N CYS A 148 -4.34 -6.19 20.56
CA CYS A 148 -4.61 -7.46 21.24
C CYS A 148 -3.95 -7.51 22.62
N GLN A 149 -2.73 -6.97 22.76
CA GLN A 149 -2.04 -6.90 24.03
C GLN A 149 -2.81 -6.03 25.04
N GLU A 150 -3.38 -4.92 24.59
CA GLU A 150 -4.23 -4.04 25.40
C GLU A 150 -5.52 -4.74 25.86
N ILE A 151 -6.17 -5.53 24.99
CA ILE A 151 -7.33 -6.33 25.39
C ILE A 151 -6.94 -7.42 26.40
N LYS A 152 -5.81 -8.12 26.20
CA LYS A 152 -5.35 -9.17 27.12
C LYS A 152 -5.07 -8.68 28.54
N GLN A 153 -4.72 -7.41 28.72
CA GLN A 153 -4.53 -6.82 30.06
C GLN A 153 -5.84 -6.70 30.85
N ASN A 154 -6.98 -6.59 30.16
CA ASN A 154 -8.29 -6.32 30.76
C ASN A 154 -9.30 -7.46 30.60
N SER A 155 -8.93 -8.53 29.91
CA SER A 155 -9.80 -9.66 29.57
C SER A 155 -9.50 -10.88 30.42
N LEU A 156 -10.56 -11.61 30.79
CA LEU A 156 -10.47 -12.85 31.57
C LEU A 156 -10.28 -14.07 30.68
N ILE A 157 -10.67 -14.01 29.40
CA ILE A 157 -10.48 -15.12 28.46
C ILE A 157 -9.07 -15.15 27.86
N ASP A 158 -8.67 -16.34 27.42
CA ASP A 158 -7.43 -16.52 26.68
C ASP A 158 -7.53 -16.02 25.25
N VAL A 159 -6.37 -15.62 24.72
CA VAL A 159 -6.26 -15.14 23.34
C VAL A 159 -6.79 -16.24 22.40
N PRO A 160 -7.73 -15.93 21.49
CA PRO A 160 -8.32 -16.86 20.51
C PRO A 160 -7.31 -17.37 19.45
N THR A 161 -6.28 -18.07 19.90
CA THR A 161 -5.07 -18.41 19.15
C THR A 161 -5.40 -19.20 17.87
N ASN A 162 -6.21 -20.25 17.98
CA ASN A 162 -6.60 -21.08 16.83
C ASN A 162 -7.36 -20.27 15.78
N HIS A 163 -8.25 -19.37 16.23
CA HIS A 163 -9.03 -18.51 15.35
C HIS A 163 -8.13 -17.55 14.57
N PHE A 164 -7.21 -16.88 15.26
CA PHE A 164 -6.27 -15.92 14.67
C PHE A 164 -5.28 -16.59 13.71
N VAL A 165 -4.78 -17.77 14.07
CA VAL A 165 -3.90 -18.57 13.19
C VAL A 165 -4.61 -18.94 11.91
N SER A 166 -5.86 -19.42 11.98
CA SER A 166 -6.65 -19.74 10.79
C SER A 166 -6.82 -18.53 9.87
N MET A 167 -7.08 -17.35 10.43
CA MET A 167 -7.15 -16.11 9.64
C MET A 167 -5.83 -15.75 8.96
N LEU A 168 -4.70 -15.89 9.66
CA LEU A 168 -3.37 -15.63 9.08
C LEU A 168 -3.02 -16.63 7.96
N GLU A 169 -3.42 -17.89 8.11
CA GLU A 169 -3.23 -18.92 7.07
C GLU A 169 -4.05 -18.61 5.83
N GLN A 170 -5.31 -18.22 6.00
CA GLN A 170 -6.16 -17.79 4.89
C GLN A 170 -5.58 -16.54 4.22
N LEU A 171 -5.12 -15.55 4.98
CA LEU A 171 -4.47 -14.36 4.42
C LEU A 171 -3.19 -14.73 3.65
N SER A 172 -2.37 -15.63 4.19
CA SER A 172 -1.15 -16.12 3.52
C SER A 172 -1.48 -16.79 2.19
N LYS A 173 -2.53 -17.63 2.15
CA LYS A 173 -3.00 -18.28 0.92
C LYS A 173 -3.49 -17.27 -0.12
N GLU A 174 -4.17 -16.21 0.32
CA GLU A 174 -4.62 -15.13 -0.57
C GLU A 174 -3.43 -14.37 -1.20
N PHE A 175 -2.37 -14.12 -0.42
CA PHE A 175 -1.12 -13.57 -0.97
C PHE A 175 -0.49 -14.51 -1.99
N GLU A 176 -0.36 -15.79 -1.64
CA GLU A 176 0.20 -16.80 -2.55
C GLU A 176 -0.57 -16.87 -3.88
N ASN A 177 -1.90 -16.91 -3.82
CA ASN A 177 -2.76 -16.91 -5.01
C ASN A 177 -2.63 -15.61 -5.81
N ARG A 178 -2.63 -14.46 -5.12
CA ARG A 178 -2.62 -13.13 -5.77
C ARG A 178 -1.32 -12.87 -6.54
N PHE A 179 -0.20 -13.37 -6.02
CA PHE A 179 1.14 -13.15 -6.58
C PHE A 179 1.71 -14.40 -7.27
N GLN A 180 0.90 -15.43 -7.50
CA GLN A 180 1.32 -16.70 -8.12
C GLN A 180 1.97 -16.48 -9.48
N ASP A 181 1.43 -15.57 -10.30
CA ASP A 181 1.96 -15.28 -11.64
C ASP A 181 3.39 -14.73 -11.61
N PHE A 182 3.81 -14.05 -10.54
CA PHE A 182 5.19 -13.60 -10.42
C PHE A 182 6.15 -14.76 -10.20
N LYS A 183 5.69 -15.89 -9.62
CA LYS A 183 6.52 -17.07 -9.36
C LYS A 183 7.14 -17.63 -10.64
N SER A 184 6.40 -17.64 -11.75
CA SER A 184 6.89 -18.12 -13.06
C SER A 184 7.96 -17.21 -13.66
N HIS A 185 7.98 -15.93 -13.29
CA HIS A 185 8.93 -14.92 -13.79
C HIS A 185 10.09 -14.65 -12.83
N MET A 186 10.12 -15.28 -11.64
CA MET A 186 11.14 -15.02 -10.62
C MET A 186 12.56 -15.24 -11.10
N THR A 187 12.80 -16.22 -11.96
CA THR A 187 14.15 -16.46 -12.50
C THR A 187 14.58 -15.33 -13.42
N SER A 188 13.66 -14.79 -14.23
CA SER A 188 13.94 -13.62 -15.08
C SER A 188 14.18 -12.37 -14.24
N PHE A 189 13.43 -12.18 -13.15
CA PHE A 189 13.68 -11.07 -12.24
C PHE A 189 15.04 -11.19 -11.57
N ARG A 190 15.41 -12.36 -11.03
CA ARG A 190 16.73 -12.59 -10.42
C ARG A 190 17.87 -12.38 -11.42
N LEU A 191 17.67 -12.80 -12.67
CA LEU A 191 18.63 -12.58 -13.76
C LEU A 191 18.88 -11.09 -14.02
N ILE A 192 17.82 -10.28 -14.06
CA ILE A 192 17.98 -8.84 -14.29
C ILE A 192 18.41 -8.09 -13.02
N GLU A 193 17.99 -8.55 -11.85
CA GLU A 193 18.40 -7.97 -10.56
C GLU A 193 19.89 -8.20 -10.31
N ASN A 194 20.39 -9.41 -10.59
CA ASN A 194 21.82 -9.72 -10.50
C ASN A 194 22.20 -10.87 -11.47
N PRO A 195 22.69 -10.55 -12.68
CA PRO A 195 23.05 -11.58 -13.64
C PRO A 195 24.28 -12.39 -13.20
N PHE A 196 25.17 -11.81 -12.40
CA PHE A 196 26.40 -12.47 -11.95
C PHE A 196 26.19 -13.56 -10.90
N LEU A 197 25.06 -13.54 -10.20
CA LEU A 197 24.65 -14.58 -9.24
C LEU A 197 23.64 -15.58 -9.82
N SER A 198 23.23 -15.39 -11.07
CA SER A 198 22.21 -16.24 -11.69
C SER A 198 22.82 -17.53 -12.22
N ASP A 199 22.07 -18.63 -12.07
CA ASP A 199 22.42 -19.95 -12.57
C ASP A 199 21.94 -20.11 -14.02
N GLU A 200 22.87 -20.41 -14.91
CA GLU A 200 22.64 -20.55 -16.35
C GLU A 200 21.70 -21.72 -16.66
N ASN A 201 21.68 -22.75 -15.81
CA ASN A 201 20.81 -23.91 -16.00
C ASN A 201 19.34 -23.62 -15.66
N ASN A 202 19.08 -22.54 -14.93
CA ASN A 202 17.75 -22.20 -14.44
C ASN A 202 17.08 -21.06 -15.22
N VAL A 203 17.76 -20.44 -16.19
CA VAL A 203 17.22 -19.38 -17.06
C VAL A 203 16.69 -19.92 -18.39
N HIS A 204 15.97 -19.08 -19.14
CA HIS A 204 15.45 -19.45 -20.46
C HIS A 204 16.59 -19.75 -21.46
N GLU A 205 16.44 -20.80 -22.27
CA GLU A 205 17.49 -21.28 -23.20
C GLU A 205 18.05 -20.17 -24.09
N THR A 206 17.22 -19.23 -24.53
CA THR A 206 17.61 -18.13 -25.42
C THR A 206 18.59 -17.13 -24.79
N VAL A 207 18.73 -17.09 -23.46
CA VAL A 207 19.64 -16.14 -22.77
C VAL A 207 20.87 -16.82 -22.18
N GLN A 208 20.97 -18.15 -22.22
CA GLN A 208 22.02 -18.89 -21.52
C GLN A 208 23.42 -18.55 -22.01
N LEU A 209 23.64 -18.53 -23.34
CA LEU A 209 24.95 -18.22 -23.91
C LEU A 209 25.38 -16.79 -23.59
N GLU A 210 24.48 -15.81 -23.80
CA GLU A 210 24.75 -14.41 -23.43
C GLU A 210 25.05 -14.25 -21.93
N LEU A 211 24.40 -15.03 -21.06
CA LEU A 211 24.64 -15.00 -19.63
C LEU A 211 26.03 -15.54 -19.28
N ILE A 212 26.47 -16.62 -19.92
CA ILE A 212 27.82 -17.18 -19.74
C ILE A 212 28.88 -16.13 -20.14
N ASP A 213 28.70 -15.50 -21.31
CA ASP A 213 29.62 -14.48 -21.82
C ASP A 213 29.63 -13.24 -20.92
N LEU A 214 28.46 -12.81 -20.44
CA LEU A 214 28.35 -11.67 -19.53
C LEU A 214 29.02 -11.97 -18.18
N LYS A 215 28.83 -13.18 -17.62
CA LYS A 215 29.40 -13.58 -16.32
C LYS A 215 30.93 -13.69 -16.36
N THR A 216 31.50 -14.06 -17.49
CA THR A 216 32.95 -14.19 -17.68
C THR A 216 33.63 -12.86 -18.02
N ASN A 217 32.87 -11.83 -18.38
CA ASN A 217 33.37 -10.48 -18.63
C ASN A 217 33.66 -9.71 -17.33
N ASN A 218 34.93 -9.70 -16.92
CA ASN A 218 35.36 -9.02 -15.69
C ASN A 218 35.09 -7.50 -15.71
N HIS A 219 35.22 -6.84 -16.87
CA HIS A 219 34.96 -5.40 -16.98
C HIS A 219 33.48 -5.08 -16.71
N LEU A 220 32.55 -5.85 -17.26
CA LEU A 220 31.11 -5.69 -16.99
C LEU A 220 30.77 -6.00 -15.53
N LYS A 221 31.45 -6.99 -14.92
CA LYS A 221 31.28 -7.32 -13.51
C LYS A 221 31.71 -6.19 -12.58
N ASP A 222 32.84 -5.56 -12.87
CA ASP A 222 33.33 -4.43 -12.09
C ASP A 222 32.44 -3.19 -12.30
N LEU A 223 32.01 -2.92 -13.54
CA LEU A 223 31.04 -1.86 -13.83
C LEU A 223 29.71 -2.05 -13.08
N TYR A 224 29.19 -3.28 -13.04
CA TYR A 224 27.98 -3.62 -12.30
C TYR A 224 28.13 -3.32 -10.81
N LYS A 225 29.24 -3.76 -10.19
CA LYS A 225 29.52 -3.49 -8.77
C LYS A 225 29.59 -2.00 -8.49
N ASP A 226 30.29 -1.25 -9.34
CA ASP A 226 30.41 0.20 -9.22
C ASP A 226 29.04 0.90 -9.23
N ILE A 227 28.12 0.46 -10.10
CA ILE A 227 26.75 0.97 -10.20
C ILE A 227 25.95 0.62 -8.93
N THR A 228 26.04 -0.62 -8.45
CA THR A 228 25.31 -1.05 -7.25
C THR A 228 25.82 -0.38 -5.98
N ASP A 229 27.13 -0.22 -5.83
CA ASP A 229 27.76 0.39 -4.66
C ASP A 229 27.46 1.90 -4.58
N LYS A 230 27.37 2.55 -5.74
CA LYS A 230 26.97 3.97 -5.85
C LYS A 230 25.46 4.17 -5.75
N ASN A 231 24.67 3.10 -5.56
CA ASN A 231 23.21 3.11 -5.59
C ASN A 231 22.66 3.82 -6.85
N THR A 232 23.34 3.61 -7.97
CA THR A 232 23.00 4.18 -9.28
C THR A 232 21.95 3.30 -9.97
N ASP A 233 21.21 3.87 -10.92
CA ASP A 233 20.13 3.19 -11.63
C ASP A 233 20.62 1.95 -12.40
N LEU A 234 20.11 0.77 -12.04
CA LEU A 234 20.40 -0.50 -12.71
C LEU A 234 20.06 -0.46 -14.21
N ILE A 235 19.11 0.38 -14.63
CA ILE A 235 18.81 0.63 -16.05
C ILE A 235 20.05 1.16 -16.78
N HIS A 236 20.91 1.94 -16.10
CA HIS A 236 22.16 2.44 -16.69
C HIS A 236 23.10 1.29 -17.04
N PHE A 237 23.26 0.28 -16.18
CA PHE A 237 24.09 -0.90 -16.46
C PHE A 237 23.65 -1.58 -17.77
N TYR A 238 22.36 -1.90 -17.90
CA TYR A 238 21.83 -2.57 -19.09
C TYR A 238 21.94 -1.72 -20.37
N LYS A 239 21.92 -0.38 -20.26
CA LYS A 239 22.19 0.51 -21.40
C LYS A 239 23.64 0.48 -21.89
N THR A 240 24.59 0.12 -21.03
CA THR A 240 26.02 0.05 -21.41
C THR A 240 26.41 -1.25 -22.10
N LEU A 241 25.56 -2.29 -22.05
CA LEU A 241 25.82 -3.54 -22.75
C LEU A 241 26.00 -3.27 -24.25
N THR A 242 26.90 -4.00 -24.90
CA THR A 242 27.13 -3.95 -26.35
C THR A 242 26.06 -4.73 -27.11
N ASP A 243 26.10 -4.70 -28.44
CA ASP A 243 25.16 -5.46 -29.28
C ASP A 243 25.38 -6.98 -29.25
N ASP A 244 26.37 -7.44 -28.47
CA ASP A 244 26.64 -8.84 -28.18
C ASP A 244 25.65 -9.46 -27.18
N PHE A 245 24.85 -8.63 -26.47
CA PHE A 245 23.88 -9.08 -25.46
C PHE A 245 22.43 -8.69 -25.80
N PRO A 246 21.91 -8.94 -27.02
CA PRO A 246 20.61 -8.47 -27.44
C PRO A 246 19.46 -9.09 -26.65
N LYS A 247 19.54 -10.37 -26.24
CA LYS A 247 18.46 -11.05 -25.51
C LYS A 247 18.40 -10.61 -24.05
N ILE A 248 19.53 -10.43 -23.40
CA ILE A 248 19.59 -9.87 -22.04
C ILE A 248 19.10 -8.43 -22.04
N LYS A 249 19.51 -7.61 -23.02
CA LYS A 249 18.97 -6.25 -23.20
C LYS A 249 17.46 -6.25 -23.36
N GLU A 250 16.93 -7.07 -24.26
CA GLU A 250 15.49 -7.19 -24.51
C GLU A 250 14.73 -7.58 -23.24
N LEU A 251 15.22 -8.58 -22.51
CA LEU A 251 14.63 -9.03 -21.26
C LEU A 251 14.63 -7.93 -20.19
N SER A 252 15.75 -7.21 -20.06
CA SER A 252 15.87 -6.09 -19.12
C SER A 252 14.84 -5.00 -19.41
N MET A 253 14.66 -4.62 -20.69
CA MET A 253 13.68 -3.62 -21.10
C MET A 253 12.27 -4.04 -20.72
N ARG A 254 11.89 -5.30 -21.02
CA ARG A 254 10.57 -5.83 -20.66
C ARG A 254 10.33 -5.74 -19.15
N ILE A 255 11.31 -6.12 -18.33
CA ILE A 255 11.19 -6.09 -16.86
C ILE A 255 11.12 -4.66 -16.32
N PHE A 256 11.98 -3.74 -16.79
CA PHE A 256 11.95 -2.34 -16.32
C PHE A 256 10.70 -1.57 -16.76
N THR A 257 10.02 -2.02 -17.82
CA THR A 257 8.73 -1.43 -18.22
C THR A 257 7.54 -1.89 -17.35
N LEU A 258 7.73 -2.84 -16.43
CA LEU A 258 6.68 -3.27 -15.52
C LEU A 258 6.37 -2.16 -14.51
N PHE A 259 5.21 -1.55 -14.65
CA PHE A 259 4.69 -0.59 -13.68
C PHE A 259 4.18 -1.32 -12.46
N GLY A 260 4.90 -1.21 -11.35
CA GLY A 260 4.57 -1.92 -10.13
C GLY A 260 3.52 -1.25 -9.24
N SER A 261 3.04 -0.05 -9.59
CA SER A 261 1.89 0.56 -8.93
C SER A 261 1.09 1.47 -9.87
N THR A 262 -0.19 1.65 -9.57
CA THR A 262 -1.06 2.64 -10.20
C THR A 262 -0.84 4.05 -9.66
N TYR A 263 0.23 4.29 -8.89
CA TYR A 263 0.47 5.58 -8.22
C TYR A 263 0.42 6.76 -9.19
N ILE A 264 1.10 6.67 -10.33
CA ILE A 264 1.09 7.73 -11.35
C ILE A 264 -0.34 7.93 -11.89
N CYS A 265 -1.09 6.85 -12.13
CA CYS A 265 -2.49 6.93 -12.55
C CYS A 265 -3.38 7.59 -11.49
N GLU A 266 -3.20 7.24 -10.20
CA GLU A 266 -3.95 7.81 -9.07
C GLU A 266 -3.62 9.29 -8.84
N GLN A 267 -2.34 9.67 -8.97
CA GLN A 267 -1.89 11.05 -8.94
C GLN A 267 -2.48 11.84 -10.11
N THR A 268 -2.46 11.27 -11.32
CA THR A 268 -3.05 11.86 -12.52
C THR A 268 -4.54 12.09 -12.34
N PHE A 269 -5.27 11.11 -11.81
CA PHE A 269 -6.71 11.22 -11.55
C PHE A 269 -7.02 12.27 -10.46
N SER A 270 -6.23 12.28 -9.39
CA SER A 270 -6.38 13.28 -8.32
C SER A 270 -6.13 14.70 -8.84
N ARG A 271 -5.12 14.86 -9.70
CA ARG A 271 -4.81 16.14 -10.37
C ARG A 271 -5.90 16.53 -11.35
N MET A 272 -6.46 15.56 -12.09
CA MET A 272 -7.60 15.78 -12.99
C MET A 272 -8.82 16.32 -12.24
N ASN A 273 -9.16 15.76 -11.07
CA ASN A 273 -10.27 16.25 -10.25
C ASN A 273 -10.05 17.69 -9.77
N TYR A 274 -8.81 18.05 -9.44
CA TYR A 274 -8.47 19.43 -9.08
C TYR A 274 -8.58 20.38 -10.29
N VAL A 275 -8.16 19.93 -11.48
CA VAL A 275 -8.23 20.70 -12.72
C VAL A 275 -9.68 20.88 -13.19
N LYS A 276 -10.51 19.84 -13.06
CA LYS A 276 -11.95 19.85 -13.33
C LYS A 276 -12.74 20.36 -12.11
N CYS A 277 -12.47 21.58 -11.67
CA CYS A 277 -13.28 22.25 -10.64
C CYS A 277 -14.47 22.99 -11.29
N SER A 278 -15.59 23.09 -10.57
CA SER A 278 -16.84 23.75 -11.02
C SER A 278 -16.67 25.21 -11.44
N GLU A 279 -15.59 25.87 -11.04
CA GLU A 279 -15.27 27.25 -11.42
C GLU A 279 -14.51 27.37 -12.75
N ARG A 280 -14.09 26.25 -13.37
CA ARG A 280 -13.40 26.24 -14.67
C ARG A 280 -14.31 25.71 -15.78
N SER A 281 -15.17 26.57 -16.30
CA SER A 281 -16.21 26.24 -17.28
C SER A 281 -15.75 26.14 -18.75
N ARG A 282 -14.46 26.33 -19.06
CA ARG A 282 -13.93 26.35 -20.46
C ARG A 282 -12.62 25.58 -20.67
N LEU A 283 -12.45 24.42 -20.05
CA LEU A 283 -11.32 23.53 -20.37
C LEU A 283 -11.70 22.63 -21.56
N THR A 284 -10.88 22.68 -22.61
CA THR A 284 -10.92 21.68 -23.70
C THR A 284 -10.12 20.45 -23.26
N ASP A 285 -10.29 19.33 -23.97
CA ASP A 285 -9.51 18.13 -23.71
C ASP A 285 -8.01 18.35 -23.89
N GLU A 286 -7.61 19.21 -24.83
CA GLU A 286 -6.20 19.57 -25.04
C GLU A 286 -5.60 20.37 -23.87
N HIS A 287 -6.37 21.30 -23.31
CA HIS A 287 -5.98 22.03 -22.10
C HIS A 287 -5.83 21.08 -20.92
N LEU A 288 -6.77 20.14 -20.75
CA LEU A 288 -6.70 19.13 -19.70
C LEU A 288 -5.47 18.24 -19.85
N HIS A 289 -5.22 17.72 -21.06
CA HIS A 289 -4.06 16.89 -21.35
C HIS A 289 -2.75 17.62 -21.04
N SER A 290 -2.62 18.87 -21.46
CA SER A 290 -1.43 19.70 -21.22
C SER A 290 -1.21 19.96 -19.72
N LEU A 291 -2.28 20.29 -18.98
CA LEU A 291 -2.21 20.51 -17.54
C LEU A 291 -1.87 19.25 -16.76
N LEU A 292 -2.41 18.10 -17.19
CA LEU A 292 -2.05 16.82 -16.60
C LEU A 292 -0.59 16.48 -16.87
N ARG A 293 -0.13 16.59 -18.12
CA ARG A 293 1.26 16.33 -18.51
C ARG A 293 2.25 17.16 -17.70
N ILE A 294 2.00 18.47 -17.52
CA ILE A 294 2.83 19.32 -16.65
C ILE A 294 2.72 18.91 -15.18
N GLY A 295 1.52 18.55 -14.71
CA GLY A 295 1.27 18.25 -13.30
C GLY A 295 1.73 16.88 -12.81
N VAL A 296 1.97 15.91 -13.71
CA VAL A 296 2.26 14.50 -13.36
C VAL A 296 3.63 14.03 -13.83
N THR A 297 4.37 14.89 -14.55
CA THR A 297 5.73 14.56 -15.01
C THR A 297 6.73 15.55 -14.45
N HIS A 298 8.01 15.19 -14.46
CA HIS A 298 9.11 16.12 -14.17
C HIS A 298 9.42 17.05 -15.36
N PHE A 299 8.53 17.14 -16.35
CA PHE A 299 8.70 18.01 -17.50
C PHE A 299 8.65 19.46 -17.07
N THR A 300 9.76 20.18 -17.25
CA THR A 300 9.82 21.63 -17.06
C THR A 300 9.50 22.30 -18.40
N PRO A 301 8.31 22.91 -18.56
CA PRO A 301 8.01 23.66 -19.78
C PRO A 301 9.00 24.82 -19.91
N ASN A 302 9.46 25.09 -21.13
CA ASN A 302 10.35 26.22 -21.40
C ASN A 302 9.55 27.53 -21.40
N ILE A 303 9.25 28.04 -20.19
CA ILE A 303 8.44 29.24 -19.96
C ILE A 303 9.06 30.45 -20.66
N GLU A 304 10.39 30.58 -20.66
CA GLU A 304 11.08 31.69 -21.31
C GLU A 304 10.80 31.75 -22.81
N ARG A 305 10.79 30.60 -23.49
CA ARG A 305 10.42 30.54 -24.90
C ARG A 305 8.98 30.98 -25.12
N PHE A 306 8.05 30.48 -24.30
CA PHE A 306 6.64 30.86 -24.39
C PHE A 306 6.39 32.35 -24.14
N VAL A 307 7.14 32.95 -23.20
CA VAL A 307 7.05 34.39 -22.93
C VAL A 307 7.58 35.22 -24.10
N LYS A 308 8.66 34.79 -24.75
CA LYS A 308 9.22 35.44 -25.95
C LYS A 308 8.28 35.36 -27.16
N GLU A 309 7.55 34.27 -27.31
CA GLU A 309 6.59 34.04 -28.40
C GLU A 309 5.24 34.76 -28.18
N LYS A 310 4.97 35.26 -26.95
CA LYS A 310 3.71 35.92 -26.63
C LYS A 310 3.77 37.41 -26.97
N GLN A 311 2.94 37.84 -27.91
CA GLN A 311 2.78 39.26 -28.23
C GLN A 311 2.06 39.96 -27.06
N ALA A 312 2.72 40.92 -26.42
CA ALA A 312 2.11 41.72 -25.37
C ALA A 312 0.96 42.55 -25.98
N GLN A 313 -0.26 42.35 -25.48
CA GLN A 313 -1.38 43.23 -25.76
C GLN A 313 -1.16 44.49 -24.92
N ILE A 314 -0.46 45.47 -25.49
CA ILE A 314 -0.27 46.77 -24.87
C ILE A 314 -1.64 47.44 -24.92
N SER A 315 -2.22 47.73 -23.75
CA SER A 315 -3.45 48.52 -23.65
C SER A 315 -3.16 49.92 -24.21
N HIS A 316 -3.98 50.37 -25.15
CA HIS A 316 -3.90 51.72 -25.71
C HIS A 316 -4.44 52.77 -24.74
#